data_AF-A0A178I0G5-F1
#
_entry.id   AF-A0A178I0G5-F1
#
_cell.length_a   1.000
_cell.length_b   1.000
_cell.length_c   1.000
_cell.angle_alpha   90.00
_cell.angle_beta   90.00
_cell.angle_gamma   90.00
#
_symmetry.space_group_name_H-M   'P 1'
#
loop_
_entity.id
_entity.type
_entity.pdbx_description
1 polymer ?
#
loop_
_entity_poly.entity_id
_entity_poly.type
_entity_poly.pdbx_seq_one_letter_code
_entity_poly.pdbx_strand_id
1 'polypeptide(L)'
;MAAIDVVNRVLREFRRYTGDGLPGEPVNAPLPVGDPQSGVHSPKKAELRNALKAVLAAYFDKRGVETLADLQTITPEAGTQPVGVVYADPDPANNGEYLWNGATWVRQRGFPDTFARVALSGSGSAQTGVVEAGVNPADVEVFFSFVTTENTGPLTLSINGGPARQVVNLAGNSLSAGEWTGMVMFARDGERYRLLLDAGAALSAAQSASEAGSSKAHAQEWAQSDDPISEAAGGDGSTDRSAKWWAEQAAAAAVGLEGGLTPEVVIGSSYEPVMDDKNTKLKRLLDASGVTLTIPPASSVAFAVGTILTFEQAGAGQVTIEEGPGVNVIVPSGQTNKSAGENSIFQAAKIDTDMWVVFGALETSQVGFLLGSTQVFTSSGTWTKPAGCAAVRVRVVGAGGGGGGVTGGASQAAAAGGGGGGGYAEKWITSALGATETVTIGAAGTGGAAGANNGNAGGATSFGAHVIANGGGGGTAMTAGTSATTGAPGAGGAGSGGDLNVPGSPGDRGIRSSDSVIVGARGGDSQLGYGAQNQGNNAGSNGTGYGAGGGGAATISDTNRAGGNGTAGVVIVEEYY
;
A
#
# COMPACT_ATOMS: atom_id res chain seq x y z
N MET A 1 13.12 18.82 -40.99
CA MET A 1 12.68 17.42 -41.14
C MET A 1 12.29 16.97 -39.76
N ALA A 2 11.01 16.67 -39.52
CA ALA A 2 10.53 16.41 -38.16
C ALA A 2 11.27 15.20 -37.58
N ALA A 3 11.52 15.15 -36.27
CA ALA A 3 12.25 14.04 -35.65
C ALA A 3 11.65 12.67 -36.01
N ILE A 4 10.33 12.64 -36.20
CA ILE A 4 9.57 11.47 -36.65
C ILE A 4 9.97 11.00 -38.05
N ASP A 5 10.27 11.90 -38.99
CA ASP A 5 10.64 11.56 -40.37
C ASP A 5 12.05 10.95 -40.43
N VAL A 6 12.95 11.41 -39.56
CA VAL A 6 14.31 10.86 -39.46
C VAL A 6 14.27 9.44 -38.88
N VAL A 7 13.46 9.23 -37.83
CA VAL A 7 13.25 7.91 -37.22
C VAL A 7 12.58 6.96 -38.21
N ASN A 8 11.49 7.39 -38.86
CA ASN A 8 10.76 6.59 -39.84
C ASN A 8 11.64 6.22 -41.03
N ARG A 9 12.54 7.10 -41.46
CA ARG A 9 13.48 6.76 -42.54
C ARG A 9 14.55 5.74 -42.12
N VAL A 10 15.07 5.85 -40.91
CA VAL A 10 16.17 4.99 -40.40
C VAL A 10 15.67 3.62 -39.94
N LEU A 11 14.45 3.53 -39.43
CA LEU A 11 13.87 2.31 -38.86
C LEU A 11 12.73 1.70 -39.69
N ARG A 12 12.48 2.16 -40.92
CA ARG A 12 11.41 1.57 -41.75
C ARG A 12 11.68 0.10 -42.07
N GLU A 13 10.63 -0.72 -41.95
CA GLU A 13 10.59 -2.04 -42.56
C GLU A 13 10.29 -1.91 -44.05
N PHE A 14 11.11 -2.53 -44.91
CA PHE A 14 10.83 -2.60 -46.34
C PHE A 14 10.28 -3.97 -46.70
N ARG A 15 9.05 -4.02 -47.21
CA ARG A 15 8.53 -5.23 -47.87
C ARG A 15 9.07 -5.30 -49.30
N ARG A 16 9.67 -6.42 -49.67
CA ARG A 16 9.94 -6.75 -51.07
C ARG A 16 8.62 -7.08 -51.76
N TYR A 17 8.35 -6.43 -52.88
CA TYR A 17 7.41 -6.95 -53.88
C TYR A 17 8.27 -7.67 -54.91
N THR A 18 8.12 -8.98 -55.00
CA THR A 18 8.94 -9.85 -55.87
C THR A 18 8.47 -9.84 -57.33
N GLY A 19 7.33 -9.23 -57.63
CA GLY A 19 6.83 -9.03 -58.99
C GLY A 19 6.38 -10.33 -59.68
N ASP A 20 6.21 -11.40 -58.91
CA ASP A 20 5.80 -12.73 -59.30
C ASP A 20 4.28 -12.94 -59.23
N GLY A 21 3.50 -11.90 -58.89
CA GLY A 21 2.07 -11.85 -59.17
C GLY A 21 1.25 -12.83 -58.34
N LEU A 22 1.53 -12.91 -57.03
CA LEU A 22 0.68 -13.65 -56.10
C LEU A 22 -0.70 -12.96 -55.92
N PRO A 23 -1.75 -13.72 -55.54
CA PRO A 23 -3.10 -13.19 -55.42
C PRO A 23 -3.18 -12.08 -54.35
N GLY A 24 -3.36 -10.84 -54.79
CA GLY A 24 -3.45 -9.65 -53.92
C GLY A 24 -2.40 -8.57 -54.18
N GLU A 25 -1.45 -8.78 -55.10
CA GLU A 25 -0.48 -7.73 -55.47
C GLU A 25 -1.05 -6.72 -56.49
N PRO A 26 -0.73 -5.41 -56.39
CA PRO A 26 -1.25 -4.40 -57.32
C PRO A 26 -0.71 -4.61 -58.74
N VAL A 27 -1.61 -4.83 -59.69
CA VAL A 27 -1.30 -4.95 -61.12
C VAL A 27 -0.95 -3.56 -61.67
N ASN A 28 0.33 -3.17 -61.59
CA ASN A 28 1.04 -2.11 -62.37
C ASN A 28 2.32 -1.57 -61.68
N ALA A 29 2.96 -2.33 -60.78
CA ALA A 29 4.26 -1.92 -60.24
C ALA A 29 5.38 -2.06 -61.31
N PRO A 30 6.31 -1.10 -61.41
CA PRO A 30 7.42 -1.17 -62.39
C PRO A 30 8.27 -2.43 -62.18
N LEU A 31 8.67 -3.07 -63.29
CA LEU A 31 9.64 -4.18 -63.29
C LEU A 31 10.95 -3.76 -62.60
N PRO A 32 11.70 -4.70 -61.97
CA PRO A 32 12.74 -4.39 -61.00
C PRO A 32 13.97 -3.82 -61.67
N VAL A 33 13.96 -2.52 -61.93
CA VAL A 33 15.20 -1.74 -62.09
C VAL A 33 15.63 -1.42 -60.66
N GLY A 34 16.54 -2.25 -60.14
CA GLY A 34 16.92 -2.26 -58.74
C GLY A 34 17.20 -0.86 -58.19
N ASP A 35 16.40 -0.45 -57.22
CA ASP A 35 16.84 0.54 -56.25
C ASP A 35 18.04 -0.09 -55.51
N PRO A 36 19.25 0.50 -55.57
CA PRO A 36 20.45 -0.03 -54.92
C PRO A 36 20.32 -0.12 -53.39
N GLN A 37 19.20 0.31 -52.81
CA GLN A 37 18.91 0.22 -51.38
C GLN A 37 17.97 -0.94 -50.99
N SER A 38 17.67 -1.88 -51.90
CA SER A 38 16.80 -3.03 -51.62
C SER A 38 17.53 -4.21 -50.95
N GLY A 39 17.46 -4.25 -49.62
CA GLY A 39 18.00 -5.32 -48.76
C GLY A 39 17.67 -5.07 -47.28
N VAL A 40 18.07 -5.96 -46.37
CA VAL A 40 17.98 -5.70 -44.92
C VAL A 40 18.81 -4.45 -44.63
N HIS A 41 18.14 -3.32 -44.38
CA HIS A 41 18.83 -2.09 -44.01
C HIS A 41 19.31 -2.23 -42.57
N SER A 42 20.61 -2.49 -42.41
CA SER A 42 21.28 -2.48 -41.11
C SER A 42 21.87 -1.08 -40.90
N PRO A 43 21.16 -0.15 -40.25
CA PRO A 43 21.63 1.21 -40.07
C PRO A 43 22.97 1.21 -39.33
N LYS A 44 23.90 2.05 -39.80
CA LYS A 44 25.20 2.17 -39.13
C LYS A 44 25.01 2.79 -37.74
N LYS A 45 25.89 2.47 -36.79
CA LYS A 45 25.85 3.05 -35.43
C LYS A 45 25.76 4.58 -35.43
N ALA A 46 26.36 5.26 -36.41
CA ALA A 46 26.29 6.72 -36.54
C ALA A 46 24.89 7.23 -36.93
N GLU A 47 24.15 6.49 -37.77
CA GLU A 47 22.80 6.83 -38.23
C GLU A 47 21.78 6.64 -37.10
N LEU A 48 21.88 5.52 -36.37
CA LEU A 48 21.12 5.26 -35.14
C LEU A 48 21.38 6.33 -34.08
N ARG A 49 22.64 6.75 -33.89
CA ARG A 49 23.01 7.81 -32.94
C ARG A 49 22.40 9.15 -33.33
N ASN A 50 22.36 9.49 -34.62
CA ASN A 50 21.75 10.73 -35.10
C ASN A 50 20.23 10.71 -34.98
N ALA A 51 19.58 9.56 -35.24
CA ALA A 51 18.15 9.39 -35.00
C ALA A 51 17.80 9.53 -33.51
N LEU A 52 18.58 8.93 -32.62
CA LEU A 52 18.38 9.04 -31.17
C LEU A 52 18.58 10.49 -30.68
N LYS A 53 19.58 11.21 -31.20
CA LYS A 53 19.79 12.63 -30.90
C LYS A 53 18.60 13.49 -31.35
N ALA A 54 18.01 13.20 -32.51
CA ALA A 54 16.83 13.90 -33.00
C ALA A 54 15.60 13.64 -32.11
N VAL A 55 15.43 12.41 -31.61
CA VAL A 55 14.39 12.07 -30.63
C VAL A 55 14.63 12.80 -29.30
N LEU A 56 15.87 12.81 -28.80
CA LEU A 56 16.21 13.49 -27.54
C LEU A 56 15.95 15.00 -27.61
N ALA A 57 16.28 15.63 -28.74
CA ALA A 57 16.01 17.05 -28.98
C ALA A 57 14.50 17.36 -29.11
N ALA A 58 13.68 16.40 -29.54
CA ALA A 58 12.23 16.55 -29.60
C ALA A 58 11.53 16.25 -28.27
N TYR A 59 12.12 15.40 -27.42
CA TYR A 59 11.55 15.00 -26.12
C TYR A 59 11.85 16.01 -25.00
N PHE A 60 12.89 16.84 -25.16
CA PHE A 60 13.23 17.93 -24.27
C PHE A 60 13.26 19.25 -25.06
N ASP A 61 12.12 19.94 -25.17
CA ASP A 61 12.08 21.33 -25.70
C ASP A 61 12.63 22.34 -24.66
N LYS A 62 13.84 22.05 -24.16
CA LYS A 62 14.65 22.89 -23.29
C LYS A 62 16.02 23.03 -23.94
N ARG A 63 16.30 24.21 -24.51
CA ARG A 63 17.58 24.47 -25.21
C ARG A 63 18.59 25.02 -24.20
N GLY A 64 19.45 24.15 -23.67
CA GLY A 64 20.58 24.56 -22.83
C GLY A 64 21.74 25.08 -23.68
N VAL A 65 22.24 26.29 -23.41
CA VAL A 65 23.43 26.90 -24.03
C VAL A 65 24.36 27.51 -22.97
N GLU A 66 25.64 27.64 -23.29
CA GLU A 66 26.63 28.18 -22.36
C GLU A 66 26.41 29.69 -22.16
N THR A 67 26.26 30.46 -23.23
CA THR A 67 26.12 31.93 -23.16
C THR A 67 24.76 32.44 -23.66
N LEU A 68 24.34 33.61 -23.20
CA LEU A 68 23.14 34.30 -23.70
C LEU A 68 23.30 34.71 -25.17
N ALA A 69 24.52 35.03 -25.59
CA ALA A 69 24.82 35.30 -26.99
C ALA A 69 24.49 34.09 -27.87
N ASP A 70 24.87 32.89 -27.44
CA ASP A 70 24.52 31.65 -28.15
C ASP A 70 23.01 31.43 -28.20
N LEU A 71 22.30 31.71 -27.11
CA LEU A 71 20.82 31.59 -27.09
C LEU A 71 20.18 32.53 -28.12
N GLN A 72 20.68 33.76 -28.23
CA GLN A 72 20.15 34.78 -29.14
C GLN A 72 20.36 34.45 -30.62
N THR A 73 21.34 33.60 -30.96
CA THR A 73 21.50 33.11 -32.34
C THR A 73 20.42 32.11 -32.76
N ILE A 74 19.65 31.59 -31.81
CA ILE A 74 18.63 30.56 -32.05
C ILE A 74 17.27 31.20 -32.25
N THR A 75 16.67 31.02 -33.43
CA THR A 75 15.28 31.42 -33.73
C THR A 75 14.35 30.20 -33.73
N PRO A 76 13.39 30.09 -32.81
CA PRO A 76 12.36 29.05 -32.79
C PRO A 76 11.40 29.06 -34.00
N GLU A 77 10.74 27.92 -34.26
CA GLU A 77 9.73 27.82 -35.32
C GLU A 77 8.49 28.67 -35.00
N ALA A 78 7.90 29.27 -36.03
CA ALA A 78 6.76 30.17 -35.88
C ALA A 78 5.57 29.48 -35.19
N GLY A 79 5.04 30.10 -34.13
CA GLY A 79 3.90 29.58 -33.35
C GLY A 79 4.28 28.75 -32.12
N THR A 80 5.56 28.58 -31.82
CA THR A 80 6.04 27.91 -30.59
C THR A 80 6.51 28.91 -29.53
N GLN A 81 6.32 28.58 -28.24
CA GLN A 81 6.86 29.33 -27.08
C GLN A 81 7.83 28.46 -26.27
N PRO A 82 8.98 28.06 -26.83
CA PRO A 82 9.92 27.20 -26.13
C PRO A 82 10.66 27.93 -25.01
N VAL A 83 11.23 27.12 -24.11
CA VAL A 83 12.07 27.55 -23.00
C VAL A 83 13.56 27.31 -23.34
N GLY A 84 14.39 28.32 -23.10
CA GLY A 84 15.85 28.29 -23.21
C GLY A 84 16.52 28.38 -21.84
N VAL A 85 17.69 27.77 -21.69
CA VAL A 85 18.48 27.79 -20.44
C VAL A 85 19.90 28.23 -20.75
N VAL A 86 20.36 29.30 -20.10
CA VAL A 86 21.75 29.76 -20.13
C VAL A 86 22.42 29.34 -18.82
N TYR A 87 23.49 28.55 -18.90
CA TYR A 87 24.07 27.89 -17.71
C TYR A 87 25.53 28.24 -17.40
N ALA A 88 26.26 28.92 -18.30
CA ALA A 88 27.69 29.18 -18.12
C ALA A 88 28.17 30.48 -18.80
N ASP A 89 27.35 31.53 -18.80
CA ASP A 89 27.70 32.83 -19.34
C ASP A 89 28.77 33.48 -18.47
N PRO A 90 29.81 34.11 -19.06
CA PRO A 90 30.83 34.85 -18.33
C PRO A 90 30.28 35.95 -17.42
N ASP A 91 29.11 36.52 -17.76
CA ASP A 91 28.34 37.38 -16.87
C ASP A 91 27.27 36.54 -16.14
N PRO A 92 27.40 36.30 -14.82
CA PRO A 92 26.46 35.48 -14.06
C PRO A 92 25.01 35.97 -14.11
N ALA A 93 24.77 37.28 -14.34
CA ALA A 93 23.42 37.83 -14.44
C ALA A 93 22.65 37.25 -15.66
N ASN A 94 23.38 36.83 -16.69
CA ASN A 94 22.81 36.24 -17.89
C ASN A 94 22.47 34.75 -17.73
N ASN A 95 22.99 34.08 -16.70
CA ASN A 95 22.62 32.70 -16.40
C ASN A 95 21.18 32.64 -15.88
N GLY A 96 20.36 31.81 -16.52
CA GLY A 96 18.93 31.83 -16.28
C GLY A 96 18.09 31.07 -17.31
N GLU A 97 16.81 30.95 -16.99
CA GLU A 97 15.76 30.47 -17.89
C GLU A 97 15.20 31.64 -18.70
N TYR A 98 14.97 31.42 -19.99
CA TYR A 98 14.47 32.40 -20.95
C TYR A 98 13.28 31.82 -21.72
N LEU A 99 12.29 32.65 -22.03
CA LEU A 99 11.12 32.28 -22.82
C LEU A 99 11.14 33.04 -24.16
N TRP A 100 10.81 32.35 -25.24
CA TRP A 100 10.65 32.98 -26.54
C TRP A 100 9.29 33.68 -26.66
N ASN A 101 9.29 34.99 -26.94
CA ASN A 101 8.06 35.78 -27.08
C ASN A 101 7.54 35.89 -28.53
N GLY A 102 8.17 35.20 -29.48
CA GLY A 102 7.86 35.29 -30.92
C GLY A 102 8.88 36.11 -31.73
N ALA A 103 9.71 36.92 -31.08
CA ALA A 103 10.72 37.76 -31.75
C ALA A 103 12.09 37.74 -31.05
N THR A 104 12.12 37.66 -29.72
CA THR A 104 13.33 37.64 -28.91
C THR A 104 13.21 36.69 -27.72
N TRP A 105 14.36 36.28 -27.18
CA TRP A 105 14.44 35.57 -25.90
C TRP A 105 14.32 36.57 -24.75
N VAL A 106 13.35 36.34 -23.86
CA VAL A 106 13.09 37.17 -22.67
C VAL A 106 13.41 36.36 -21.42
N ARG A 107 14.29 36.89 -20.55
CA ARG A 107 14.66 36.23 -19.29
C ARG A 107 13.44 36.06 -18.38
N GLN A 108 13.27 34.86 -17.84
CA GLN A 108 12.21 34.52 -16.90
C GLN A 108 12.75 34.37 -15.47
N ARG A 109 13.92 33.76 -15.30
CA ARG A 109 14.48 33.44 -13.97
C ARG A 109 16.01 33.27 -14.03
N GLY A 110 16.73 33.50 -12.94
CA GLY A 110 18.17 33.17 -12.79
C GLY A 110 18.45 31.76 -12.25
N PHE A 111 19.66 31.23 -12.47
CA PHE A 111 20.07 29.87 -12.05
C PHE A 111 21.09 29.82 -10.89
N PRO A 112 21.05 30.79 -9.96
CA PRO A 112 20.41 30.54 -8.66
C PRO A 112 19.51 31.74 -8.26
N ASP A 113 18.42 31.62 -7.48
CA ASP A 113 18.45 32.01 -6.06
C ASP A 113 17.04 31.92 -5.44
N THR A 114 16.56 30.74 -5.07
CA THR A 114 15.44 30.70 -4.10
C THR A 114 15.96 31.05 -2.69
N PHE A 115 17.25 30.80 -2.44
CA PHE A 115 17.92 31.03 -1.15
C PHE A 115 19.29 31.67 -1.36
N ALA A 116 19.58 32.79 -0.68
CA ALA A 116 20.91 33.42 -0.71
C ALA A 116 21.43 33.72 0.70
N ARG A 117 22.74 33.54 0.90
CA ARG A 117 23.43 33.97 2.12
C ARG A 117 23.73 35.46 2.05
N VAL A 118 23.42 36.19 3.11
CA VAL A 118 23.77 37.60 3.29
C VAL A 118 24.89 37.73 4.30
N ALA A 119 26.00 38.37 3.95
CA ALA A 119 27.02 38.76 4.91
C ALA A 119 26.64 40.09 5.56
N LEU A 120 26.41 40.11 6.88
CA LEU A 120 25.95 41.29 7.61
C LEU A 120 27.11 42.12 8.18
N SER A 121 26.91 43.43 8.21
CA SER A 121 27.79 44.43 8.82
C SER A 121 26.96 45.63 9.29
N GLY A 122 27.41 46.33 10.33
CA GLY A 122 26.68 47.46 10.92
C GLY A 122 26.67 47.39 12.45
N SER A 123 26.12 48.40 13.11
CA SER A 123 26.05 48.47 14.57
C SER A 123 24.62 48.74 15.05
N GLY A 124 24.20 47.98 16.08
CA GLY A 124 22.87 48.09 16.67
C GLY A 124 21.74 47.90 15.65
N SER A 125 20.82 48.86 15.62
CA SER A 125 19.55 48.79 14.87
C SER A 125 19.60 49.27 13.41
N ALA A 126 20.79 49.48 12.84
CA ALA A 126 20.99 49.79 11.43
C ALA A 126 22.04 48.85 10.82
N GLN A 127 21.58 47.88 10.02
CA GLN A 127 22.42 46.83 9.44
C GLN A 127 22.50 46.96 7.91
N THR A 128 23.60 46.49 7.35
CA THR A 128 23.87 46.42 5.91
C THR A 128 24.34 45.01 5.55
N GLY A 129 23.82 44.47 4.45
CA GLY A 129 24.07 43.12 3.98
C GLY A 129 24.67 43.10 2.58
N VAL A 130 25.57 42.16 2.32
CA VAL A 130 26.10 41.89 0.99
C VAL A 130 25.85 40.44 0.60
N VAL A 131 25.24 40.18 -0.55
CA VAL A 131 25.11 38.81 -1.11
C VAL A 131 26.33 38.44 -1.94
N GLU A 132 26.51 37.13 -2.20
CA GLU A 132 27.62 36.62 -3.00
C GLU A 132 27.61 37.18 -4.43
N ALA A 133 28.79 37.26 -5.05
CA ALA A 133 28.95 37.81 -6.39
C ALA A 133 28.17 36.99 -7.42
N GLY A 134 27.33 37.64 -8.23
CA GLY A 134 26.48 37.01 -9.24
C GLY A 134 25.03 36.74 -8.79
N VAL A 135 24.70 36.94 -7.51
CA VAL A 135 23.34 36.87 -6.97
C VAL A 135 22.66 38.22 -7.16
N ASN A 136 21.49 38.25 -7.79
CA ASN A 136 20.65 39.46 -7.86
C ASN A 136 19.70 39.50 -6.66
N PRO A 137 19.85 40.45 -5.70
CA PRO A 137 18.99 40.51 -4.51
C PRO A 137 17.51 40.69 -4.80
N ALA A 138 17.15 41.18 -6.00
CA ALA A 138 15.75 41.32 -6.40
C ALA A 138 15.07 39.97 -6.72
N ASP A 139 15.86 38.96 -7.08
CA ASP A 139 15.38 37.64 -7.53
C ASP A 139 15.39 36.60 -6.39
N VAL A 140 15.94 36.94 -5.21
CA VAL A 140 16.02 36.06 -4.03
C VAL A 140 14.69 36.03 -3.27
N GLU A 141 14.11 34.83 -3.08
CA GLU A 141 12.90 34.66 -2.27
C GLU A 141 13.19 34.63 -0.75
N VAL A 142 14.26 33.94 -0.35
CA VAL A 142 14.63 33.78 1.06
C VAL A 142 16.11 34.10 1.28
N PHE A 143 16.39 34.96 2.25
CA PHE A 143 17.74 35.25 2.72
C PHE A 143 18.02 34.52 4.02
N PHE A 144 19.29 34.15 4.23
CA PHE A 144 19.76 33.67 5.53
C PHE A 144 21.09 34.33 5.90
N SER A 145 21.32 34.54 7.19
CA SER A 145 22.55 35.13 7.70
C SER A 145 22.84 34.75 9.14
N PHE A 146 24.09 34.95 9.56
CA PHE A 146 24.51 34.89 10.95
C PHE A 146 24.66 36.31 11.48
N VAL A 147 23.93 36.63 12.55
CA VAL A 147 23.97 37.93 13.20
C VAL A 147 25.27 38.09 13.96
N THR A 148 25.99 39.17 13.66
CA THR A 148 27.25 39.53 14.34
C THR A 148 27.06 40.58 15.42
N THR A 149 25.97 41.34 15.38
CA THR A 149 25.62 42.35 16.38
C THR A 149 24.11 42.36 16.59
N GLU A 150 23.69 42.16 17.84
CA GLU A 150 22.28 42.14 18.21
C GLU A 150 21.64 43.53 18.05
N ASN A 151 20.35 43.56 17.73
CA ASN A 151 19.60 44.80 17.67
C ASN A 151 19.30 45.31 19.09
N THR A 152 19.37 46.63 19.28
CA THR A 152 19.03 47.27 20.56
C THR A 152 17.63 47.89 20.57
N GLY A 153 16.88 47.71 19.47
CA GLY A 153 15.53 48.22 19.23
C GLY A 153 15.06 47.92 17.80
N PRO A 154 14.08 48.67 17.24
CA PRO A 154 13.55 48.44 15.89
C PRO A 154 14.65 48.50 14.81
N LEU A 155 14.78 47.42 14.03
CA LEU A 155 15.89 47.21 13.10
C LEU A 155 15.57 47.65 11.67
N THR A 156 16.57 48.23 10.98
CA THR A 156 16.56 48.43 9.53
C THR A 156 17.71 47.69 8.85
N LEU A 157 17.48 47.15 7.65
CA LEU A 157 18.45 46.41 6.84
C LEU A 157 18.44 46.92 5.38
N SER A 158 19.62 47.21 4.85
CA SER A 158 19.86 47.43 3.40
C SER A 158 20.71 46.30 2.84
N ILE A 159 20.41 45.80 1.63
CA ILE A 159 21.17 44.73 0.96
C ILE A 159 21.73 45.27 -0.36
N ASN A 160 23.04 45.04 -0.62
CA ASN A 160 23.77 45.48 -1.82
C ASN A 160 23.54 46.97 -2.19
N GLY A 161 23.43 47.85 -1.18
CA GLY A 161 23.24 49.29 -1.41
C GLY A 161 21.81 49.70 -1.81
N GLY A 162 20.83 48.81 -1.70
CA GLY A 162 19.41 49.12 -1.90
C GLY A 162 18.80 49.99 -0.78
N PRO A 163 17.52 50.36 -0.87
CA PRO A 163 16.85 51.16 0.17
C PRO A 163 16.85 50.42 1.51
N ALA A 164 17.07 51.14 2.61
CA ALA A 164 16.97 50.59 3.94
C ALA A 164 15.51 50.23 4.25
N ARG A 165 15.27 48.97 4.62
CA ARG A 165 13.93 48.44 4.90
C ARG A 165 13.83 48.03 6.36
N GLN A 166 12.66 48.23 6.95
CA GLN A 166 12.39 47.76 8.30
C GLN A 166 12.35 46.24 8.35
N VAL A 167 12.97 45.66 9.39
CA VAL A 167 12.86 44.23 9.70
C VAL A 167 11.77 44.03 10.75
N VAL A 168 10.84 43.13 10.46
CA VAL A 168 9.72 42.76 11.33
C VAL A 168 9.75 41.28 11.66
N ASN A 169 9.15 40.91 12.78
CA ASN A 169 9.01 39.51 13.18
C ASN A 169 7.93 38.80 12.36
N LEU A 170 7.73 37.51 12.62
CA LEU A 170 6.77 36.69 11.89
C LEU A 170 5.34 37.26 11.93
N ALA A 171 4.96 37.85 13.08
CA ALA A 171 3.66 38.49 13.30
C ALA A 171 3.54 39.89 12.65
N GLY A 172 4.62 40.43 12.08
CA GLY A 172 4.64 41.73 11.41
C GLY A 172 4.92 42.92 12.32
N ASN A 173 5.28 42.69 13.58
CA ASN A 173 5.67 43.73 14.54
C ASN A 173 7.16 44.08 14.40
N SER A 174 7.54 45.31 14.79
CA SER A 174 8.94 45.71 14.91
C SER A 174 9.69 44.78 15.86
N LEU A 175 10.96 44.48 15.56
CA LEU A 175 11.80 43.65 16.44
C LEU A 175 12.06 44.34 17.79
N SER A 176 11.93 43.57 18.87
CA SER A 176 12.37 43.92 20.23
C SER A 176 13.89 43.81 20.35
N ALA A 177 14.50 44.48 21.33
CA ALA A 177 15.94 44.38 21.56
C ALA A 177 16.35 42.91 21.83
N GLY A 178 17.39 42.43 21.14
CA GLY A 178 17.89 41.05 21.24
C GLY A 178 17.17 40.02 20.38
N GLU A 179 16.12 40.39 19.64
CA GLU A 179 15.35 39.46 18.76
C GLU A 179 16.10 39.14 17.45
N TRP A 180 16.96 40.05 16.98
CA TRP A 180 17.91 39.80 15.89
C TRP A 180 19.19 39.21 16.46
N THR A 181 19.25 37.89 16.59
CA THR A 181 20.42 37.16 17.11
C THR A 181 20.59 35.79 16.44
N GLY A 182 21.79 35.22 16.52
CA GLY A 182 22.09 33.89 16.01
C GLY A 182 21.94 33.76 14.48
N MET A 183 21.35 32.66 14.02
CA MET A 183 21.05 32.44 12.60
C MET A 183 19.64 32.96 12.30
N VAL A 184 19.55 33.90 11.38
CA VAL A 184 18.28 34.50 10.95
C VAL A 184 17.97 34.10 9.52
N MET A 185 16.70 33.76 9.26
CA MET A 185 16.14 33.58 7.93
C MET A 185 15.03 34.60 7.73
N PHE A 186 15.04 35.31 6.61
CA PHE A 186 14.07 36.37 6.34
C PHE A 186 13.76 36.48 4.86
N ALA A 187 12.54 36.88 4.54
CA ALA A 187 12.08 37.12 3.17
C ALA A 187 11.70 38.58 2.98
N ARG A 188 11.67 39.01 1.72
CA ARG A 188 11.14 40.33 1.37
C ARG A 188 9.61 40.29 1.41
N ASP A 189 9.02 41.21 2.18
CA ASP A 189 7.58 41.37 2.36
C ASP A 189 7.19 42.81 2.00
N GLY A 190 6.91 43.03 0.70
CA GLY A 190 6.64 44.35 0.14
C GLY A 190 7.82 45.32 0.35
N GLU A 191 7.59 46.35 1.18
CA GLU A 191 8.61 47.33 1.52
C GLU A 191 9.50 46.96 2.71
N ARG A 192 9.26 45.82 3.36
CA ARG A 192 9.92 45.37 4.60
C ARG A 192 10.66 44.04 4.40
N TYR A 193 11.42 43.63 5.41
CA TYR A 193 11.90 42.26 5.56
C TYR A 193 11.17 41.60 6.72
N ARG A 194 10.71 40.36 6.53
CA ARG A 194 10.01 39.58 7.55
C ARG A 194 10.84 38.36 7.94
N LEU A 195 11.08 38.18 9.23
CA LEU A 195 11.69 36.96 9.77
C LEU A 195 10.78 35.75 9.50
N LEU A 196 11.37 34.66 9.01
CA LEU A 196 10.68 33.40 8.74
C LEU A 196 10.79 32.41 9.90
N LEU A 197 11.84 32.58 10.72
CA LEU A 197 12.08 31.82 11.94
C LEU A 197 12.50 32.85 12.99
N ASP A 198 11.70 32.98 14.04
CA ASP A 198 11.96 33.90 15.14
C ASP A 198 12.64 33.12 16.27
N ALA A 199 13.94 33.37 16.48
CA ALA A 199 14.71 32.78 17.57
C ALA A 199 14.36 33.42 18.95
N GLY A 200 13.57 34.51 18.97
CA GLY A 200 13.23 35.30 20.15
C GLY A 200 11.73 35.43 20.45
N ALA A 201 10.84 34.69 19.77
CA ALA A 201 9.38 34.78 19.92
C ALA A 201 8.88 34.68 21.38
N ALA A 202 9.64 34.01 22.25
CA ALA A 202 9.35 33.88 23.67
C ALA A 202 9.51 35.20 24.46
N LEU A 203 10.42 36.10 24.06
CA LEU A 203 10.70 37.35 24.78
C LEU A 203 9.65 38.45 24.46
N SER A 204 9.23 38.55 23.19
CA SER A 204 8.19 39.50 22.77
C SER A 204 6.79 39.11 23.28
N ALA A 205 6.52 37.81 23.44
CA ALA A 205 5.32 37.32 24.12
C ALA A 205 5.35 37.58 25.65
N ALA A 206 6.53 37.46 26.28
CA ALA A 206 6.69 37.70 27.72
C ALA A 206 6.47 39.17 28.12
N GLN A 207 6.90 40.11 27.28
CA GLN A 207 6.73 41.54 27.56
C GLN A 207 5.26 41.98 27.41
N SER A 208 4.57 41.49 26.37
CA SER A 208 3.13 41.70 26.20
C SER A 208 2.30 41.08 27.33
N ALA A 209 2.73 39.93 27.86
CA ALA A 209 2.11 39.28 29.01
C ALA A 209 2.35 40.03 30.33
N SER A 210 3.51 40.69 30.49
CA SER A 210 3.83 41.51 31.68
C SER A 210 3.00 42.79 31.75
N GLU A 211 2.78 43.46 30.62
CA GLU A 211 1.94 44.66 30.53
C GLU A 211 0.45 44.34 30.71
N ALA A 212 -0.01 43.20 30.19
CA ALA A 212 -1.33 42.65 30.47
C ALA A 212 -1.50 42.23 31.94
N GLY A 213 -0.44 41.67 32.55
CA GLY A 213 -0.41 41.30 33.97
C GLY A 213 -0.48 42.49 34.92
N SER A 214 0.20 43.59 34.58
CA SER A 214 0.15 44.85 35.33
C SER A 214 -1.24 45.50 35.26
N SER A 215 -1.88 45.44 34.10
CA SER A 215 -3.26 45.91 33.91
C SER A 215 -4.29 45.04 34.66
N LYS A 216 -4.05 43.72 34.72
CA LYS A 216 -4.86 42.77 35.52
C LYS A 216 -4.71 43.03 37.03
N ALA A 217 -3.49 43.30 37.51
CA ALA A 217 -3.25 43.60 38.92
C ALA A 217 -3.97 44.89 39.37
N HIS A 218 -3.99 45.92 38.53
CA HIS A 218 -4.71 47.17 38.81
C HIS A 218 -6.24 46.97 38.82
N ALA A 219 -6.78 46.12 37.94
CA ALA A 219 -8.19 45.76 37.94
C ALA A 219 -8.58 44.86 39.13
N GLN A 220 -7.66 44.03 39.62
CA GLN A 220 -7.87 43.17 40.80
C GLN A 220 -7.87 43.95 42.13
N GLU A 221 -7.10 45.04 42.23
CA GLU A 221 -7.16 45.96 43.38
C GLU A 221 -8.49 46.71 43.46
N TRP A 222 -9.06 47.11 42.31
CA TRP A 222 -10.41 47.71 42.26
C TRP A 222 -11.53 46.70 42.56
N ALA A 223 -11.35 45.43 42.22
CA ALA A 223 -12.34 44.38 42.47
C ALA A 223 -12.42 43.94 43.95
N GLN A 224 -11.52 44.41 44.81
CA GLN A 224 -11.45 44.09 46.24
C GLN A 224 -11.97 45.20 47.17
N SER A 225 -12.47 46.33 46.66
CA SER A 225 -13.02 47.38 47.54
C SER A 225 -14.44 47.00 48.01
N ASP A 226 -14.63 46.96 49.33
CA ASP A 226 -15.90 46.74 50.03
C ASP A 226 -16.75 48.03 50.08
N ASP A 227 -16.78 48.84 49.01
CA ASP A 227 -17.61 50.06 48.98
C ASP A 227 -19.05 49.73 48.52
N PRO A 228 -20.06 49.73 49.43
CA PRO A 228 -21.43 49.49 49.02
C PRO A 228 -21.99 50.68 48.22
N ILE A 229 -22.48 50.43 47.01
CA ILE A 229 -23.31 51.39 46.27
C ILE A 229 -24.73 51.31 46.82
N SER A 230 -25.18 52.33 47.56
CA SER A 230 -26.58 52.48 47.93
C SER A 230 -27.37 53.03 46.73
N GLU A 231 -28.22 52.21 46.10
CA GLU A 231 -29.32 52.76 45.30
C GLU A 231 -30.49 53.13 46.22
N ALA A 232 -30.96 54.36 46.07
CA ALA A 232 -32.06 54.91 46.84
C ALA A 232 -33.40 54.26 46.43
N ALA A 233 -34.03 53.62 47.41
CA ALA A 233 -35.46 53.32 47.59
C ALA A 233 -36.35 53.19 46.34
N GLY A 234 -36.64 51.94 45.98
CA GLY A 234 -37.67 51.55 45.01
C GLY A 234 -38.28 50.16 45.24
N GLY A 235 -38.68 49.86 46.49
CA GLY A 235 -39.75 48.90 46.84
C GLY A 235 -39.61 47.42 46.47
N ASP A 236 -38.98 46.61 47.33
CA ASP A 236 -39.36 45.20 47.61
C ASP A 236 -38.77 44.61 48.91
N GLY A 237 -37.75 45.22 49.52
CA GLY A 237 -37.14 44.74 50.77
C GLY A 237 -35.86 43.97 50.48
N SER A 238 -34.72 44.67 50.55
CA SER A 238 -33.42 44.20 50.08
C SER A 238 -32.83 43.06 50.92
N THR A 239 -32.07 42.18 50.24
CA THR A 239 -30.82 41.64 50.79
C THR A 239 -29.70 42.23 49.96
N ASP A 240 -28.82 43.01 50.59
CA ASP A 240 -27.66 43.62 49.93
C ASP A 240 -26.76 42.50 49.37
N ARG A 241 -26.42 42.57 48.07
CA ARG A 241 -25.48 41.61 47.46
C ARG A 241 -24.39 42.39 46.72
N SER A 242 -23.16 42.26 47.22
CA SER A 242 -21.96 42.92 46.66
C SER A 242 -21.52 42.26 45.35
N ALA A 243 -20.68 42.95 44.56
CA ALA A 243 -20.02 42.36 43.39
C ALA A 243 -19.24 41.08 43.76
N LYS A 244 -18.72 41.01 44.98
CA LYS A 244 -18.10 39.82 45.58
C LYS A 244 -19.07 38.64 45.69
N TRP A 245 -20.33 38.87 46.06
CA TRP A 245 -21.35 37.80 46.08
C TRP A 245 -21.60 37.22 44.68
N TRP A 246 -21.65 38.08 43.65
CA TRP A 246 -21.78 37.63 42.25
C TRP A 246 -20.51 36.95 41.73
N ALA A 247 -19.33 37.39 42.16
CA ALA A 247 -18.06 36.75 41.85
C ALA A 247 -17.91 35.38 42.54
N GLU A 248 -18.39 35.24 43.77
CA GLU A 248 -18.42 33.97 44.50
C GLU A 248 -19.43 32.99 43.88
N GLN A 249 -20.58 33.47 43.39
CA GLN A 249 -21.53 32.65 42.63
C GLN A 249 -21.01 32.27 41.23
N ALA A 250 -20.26 33.15 40.56
CA ALA A 250 -19.59 32.84 39.31
C ALA A 250 -18.42 31.86 39.51
N ALA A 251 -17.69 31.96 40.63
CA ALA A 251 -16.65 31.01 41.02
C ALA A 251 -17.23 29.64 41.40
N ALA A 252 -18.38 29.59 42.07
CA ALA A 252 -19.13 28.36 42.33
C ALA A 252 -19.65 27.71 41.04
N ALA A 253 -19.95 28.50 40.00
CA ALA A 253 -20.27 28.00 38.66
C ALA A 253 -19.02 27.61 37.83
N ALA A 254 -17.84 28.12 38.17
CA ALA A 254 -16.58 27.91 37.43
C ALA A 254 -15.84 26.62 37.78
N VAL A 255 -16.27 25.86 38.80
CA VAL A 255 -15.67 24.54 39.15
C VAL A 255 -15.83 23.49 38.02
N GLY A 256 -16.59 23.78 36.96
CA GLY A 256 -16.78 22.93 35.79
C GLY A 256 -15.97 23.29 34.53
N LEU A 257 -15.02 24.24 34.59
CA LEU A 257 -14.33 24.78 33.39
C LEU A 257 -12.79 24.72 33.46
N GLU A 258 -12.21 23.69 34.06
CA GLU A 258 -10.85 23.24 33.71
C GLU A 258 -10.95 22.02 32.81
N GLY A 259 -10.74 22.19 31.50
CA GLY A 259 -11.04 21.23 30.43
C GLY A 259 -10.17 19.97 30.36
N GLY A 260 -9.80 19.39 31.50
CA GLY A 260 -9.08 18.11 31.61
C GLY A 260 -9.97 16.98 32.12
N LEU A 261 -9.67 15.74 31.74
CA LEU A 261 -10.25 14.56 32.37
C LEU A 261 -9.69 14.44 33.81
N THR A 262 -10.56 14.47 34.80
CA THR A 262 -10.20 14.26 36.21
C THR A 262 -10.21 12.75 36.51
N PRO A 263 -9.07 12.14 36.88
CA PRO A 263 -9.01 10.71 37.18
C PRO A 263 -9.72 10.37 38.49
N GLU A 264 -10.51 9.31 38.48
CA GLU A 264 -11.22 8.78 39.66
C GLU A 264 -11.12 7.26 39.69
N VAL A 265 -10.70 6.71 40.83
CA VAL A 265 -10.51 5.27 41.00
C VAL A 265 -11.83 4.62 41.41
N VAL A 266 -12.23 3.58 40.68
CA VAL A 266 -13.37 2.73 40.98
C VAL A 266 -12.85 1.35 41.37
N ILE A 267 -13.25 0.88 42.55
CA ILE A 267 -12.87 -0.45 43.07
C ILE A 267 -14.12 -1.30 43.14
N GLY A 268 -14.07 -2.49 42.55
CA GLY A 268 -15.15 -3.48 42.57
C GLY A 268 -15.35 -4.13 41.20
N SER A 269 -16.00 -5.30 41.21
CA SER A 269 -16.22 -6.13 40.02
C SER A 269 -17.37 -5.68 39.12
N SER A 270 -18.02 -4.56 39.45
CA SER A 270 -19.08 -3.98 38.62
C SER A 270 -19.10 -2.46 38.77
N TYR A 271 -19.49 -1.77 37.71
CA TYR A 271 -19.68 -0.32 37.70
C TYR A 271 -20.83 0.08 36.77
N GLU A 272 -21.68 0.98 37.25
CA GLU A 272 -22.74 1.63 36.46
C GLU A 272 -22.47 3.14 36.47
N PRO A 273 -22.22 3.78 35.31
CA PRO A 273 -21.95 5.21 35.23
C PRO A 273 -23.08 6.09 35.77
N VAL A 274 -22.71 7.16 36.47
CA VAL A 274 -23.63 8.15 37.05
C VAL A 274 -23.51 9.50 36.34
N MET A 275 -24.46 10.41 36.60
CA MET A 275 -24.54 11.70 35.88
C MET A 275 -23.25 12.55 35.98
N ASP A 276 -22.52 12.42 37.08
CA ASP A 276 -21.27 13.16 37.34
C ASP A 276 -20.09 12.66 36.49
N ASP A 277 -20.23 11.51 35.83
CA ASP A 277 -19.18 10.90 35.01
C ASP A 277 -19.04 11.55 33.64
N LYS A 278 -20.05 12.33 33.24
CA LYS A 278 -20.14 12.93 31.91
C LYS A 278 -18.94 13.84 31.63
N ASN A 279 -18.30 13.63 30.47
CA ASN A 279 -17.35 14.51 29.77
C ASN A 279 -16.06 14.92 30.51
N THR A 280 -15.99 14.77 31.83
CA THR A 280 -14.96 15.37 32.68
C THR A 280 -14.27 14.36 33.60
N LYS A 281 -14.76 13.11 33.65
CA LYS A 281 -14.20 12.04 34.49
C LYS A 281 -13.49 10.99 33.65
N LEU A 282 -12.31 10.56 34.12
CA LEU A 282 -11.65 9.32 33.70
C LEU A 282 -11.85 8.29 34.82
N LYS A 283 -12.73 7.30 34.58
CA LYS A 283 -13.00 6.23 35.54
C LYS A 283 -11.96 5.13 35.42
N ARG A 284 -11.12 4.99 36.43
CA ARG A 284 -10.02 4.02 36.53
C ARG A 284 -10.52 2.78 37.26
N LEU A 285 -10.88 1.76 36.50
CA LEU A 285 -11.50 0.52 36.99
C LEU A 285 -10.40 -0.44 37.49
N LEU A 286 -10.34 -0.70 38.80
CA LEU A 286 -9.18 -1.28 39.49
C LEU A 286 -9.41 -2.69 40.06
N ASP A 287 -10.24 -3.52 39.42
CA ASP A 287 -10.48 -4.91 39.85
C ASP A 287 -9.52 -5.90 39.16
N ALA A 288 -8.95 -6.84 39.93
CA ALA A 288 -8.02 -7.85 39.41
C ALA A 288 -8.72 -9.05 38.75
N SER A 289 -9.99 -9.29 39.08
CA SER A 289 -10.81 -10.39 38.55
C SER A 289 -11.62 -9.99 37.32
N GLY A 290 -11.82 -8.69 37.12
CA GLY A 290 -12.55 -8.11 35.99
C GLY A 290 -13.66 -7.18 36.48
N VAL A 291 -14.09 -6.27 35.60
CA VAL A 291 -15.18 -5.32 35.89
C VAL A 291 -16.27 -5.44 34.85
N THR A 292 -17.50 -5.68 35.29
CA THR A 292 -18.69 -5.54 34.45
C THR A 292 -19.12 -4.06 34.45
N LEU A 293 -18.92 -3.38 33.33
CA LEU A 293 -19.35 -1.99 33.11
C LEU A 293 -20.71 -1.99 32.43
N THR A 294 -21.78 -1.73 33.18
CA THR A 294 -23.15 -1.70 32.62
C THR A 294 -23.51 -0.27 32.20
N ILE A 295 -23.82 -0.06 30.92
CA ILE A 295 -24.30 1.24 30.43
C ILE A 295 -25.78 1.40 30.81
N PRO A 296 -26.16 2.41 31.62
CA PRO A 296 -27.51 2.56 32.12
C PRO A 296 -28.50 3.00 31.02
N PRO A 297 -29.77 2.57 31.08
CA PRO A 297 -30.82 3.12 30.24
C PRO A 297 -31.13 4.58 30.63
N ALA A 298 -31.66 5.35 29.67
CA ALA A 298 -32.06 6.74 29.87
C ALA A 298 -33.16 6.90 30.94
N SER A 299 -33.91 5.83 31.23
CA SER A 299 -34.89 5.79 32.31
C SER A 299 -34.29 5.75 33.72
N SER A 300 -33.03 5.29 33.86
CA SER A 300 -32.31 5.31 35.16
C SER A 300 -31.37 6.51 35.23
N VAL A 301 -30.51 6.72 34.21
CA VAL A 301 -29.56 7.84 34.15
C VAL A 301 -29.67 8.56 32.81
N ALA A 302 -30.28 9.75 32.84
CA ALA A 302 -30.61 10.52 31.64
C ALA A 302 -29.43 11.34 31.10
N PHE A 303 -28.42 10.67 30.53
CA PHE A 303 -27.35 11.35 29.79
C PHE A 303 -27.89 12.03 28.52
N ALA A 304 -27.40 13.24 28.21
CA ALA A 304 -27.74 13.93 26.97
C ALA A 304 -27.03 13.29 25.76
N VAL A 305 -27.63 13.35 24.57
CA VAL A 305 -26.94 12.96 23.32
C VAL A 305 -25.69 13.83 23.15
N GLY A 306 -24.58 13.22 22.75
CA GLY A 306 -23.26 13.86 22.70
C GLY A 306 -22.43 13.72 23.98
N THR A 307 -22.96 13.09 25.04
CA THR A 307 -22.18 12.77 26.24
C THR A 307 -21.11 11.72 25.93
N ILE A 308 -19.89 11.95 26.41
CA ILE A 308 -18.77 11.00 26.37
C ILE A 308 -18.45 10.55 27.81
N LEU A 309 -18.35 9.25 28.01
CA LEU A 309 -17.85 8.62 29.22
C LEU A 309 -16.48 8.02 28.92
N THR A 310 -15.49 8.26 29.79
CA THR A 310 -14.10 7.79 29.58
C THR A 310 -13.68 6.82 30.69
N PHE A 311 -13.12 5.69 30.29
CA PHE A 311 -12.74 4.60 31.19
C PHE A 311 -11.29 4.15 30.93
N GLU A 312 -10.63 3.68 31.99
CA GLU A 312 -9.32 3.02 31.97
C GLU A 312 -9.46 1.67 32.68
N GLN A 313 -9.01 0.59 32.04
CA GLN A 313 -8.76 -0.67 32.72
C GLN A 313 -7.49 -0.51 33.57
N ALA A 314 -7.60 0.03 34.77
CA ALA A 314 -6.45 0.27 35.65
C ALA A 314 -6.02 -1.00 36.42
N GLY A 315 -6.89 -2.00 36.53
CA GLY A 315 -6.60 -3.31 37.12
C GLY A 315 -6.26 -4.39 36.08
N ALA A 316 -5.66 -5.48 36.54
CA ALA A 316 -5.32 -6.63 35.67
C ALA A 316 -6.56 -7.35 35.09
N GLY A 317 -7.73 -7.20 35.72
CA GLY A 317 -8.97 -7.81 35.27
C GLY A 317 -9.58 -7.08 34.06
N GLN A 318 -10.04 -7.85 33.06
CA GLN A 318 -10.65 -7.30 31.85
C GLN A 318 -11.97 -6.57 32.15
N VAL A 319 -12.21 -5.43 31.50
CA VAL A 319 -13.48 -4.71 31.58
C VAL A 319 -14.39 -5.23 30.48
N THR A 320 -15.58 -5.70 30.85
CA THR A 320 -16.63 -6.13 29.92
C THR A 320 -17.76 -5.11 29.95
N ILE A 321 -18.08 -4.55 28.78
CA ILE A 321 -19.16 -3.58 28.62
C ILE A 321 -20.47 -4.32 28.38
N GLU A 322 -21.44 -4.11 29.26
CA GLU A 322 -22.77 -4.69 29.18
C GLU A 322 -23.83 -3.64 28.89
N GLU A 323 -24.84 -4.06 28.14
CA GLU A 323 -26.03 -3.25 27.86
C GLU A 323 -26.98 -3.33 29.05
N GLY A 324 -27.34 -2.18 29.61
CA GLY A 324 -28.50 -2.07 30.49
C GLY A 324 -29.81 -2.38 29.74
N PRO A 325 -30.93 -2.56 30.46
CA PRO A 325 -32.21 -2.92 29.84
C PRO A 325 -32.65 -1.92 28.75
N GLY A 326 -32.73 -2.38 27.51
CA GLY A 326 -33.15 -1.56 26.37
C GLY A 326 -32.06 -0.67 25.76
N VAL A 327 -30.82 -0.76 26.26
CA VAL A 327 -29.64 -0.09 25.70
C VAL A 327 -29.07 -0.89 24.54
N ASN A 328 -28.60 -0.19 23.51
CA ASN A 328 -27.88 -0.76 22.38
C ASN A 328 -26.46 -0.17 22.33
N VAL A 329 -25.45 -1.02 22.46
CA VAL A 329 -24.03 -0.66 22.42
C VAL A 329 -23.43 -1.11 21.09
N ILE A 330 -22.98 -0.15 20.30
CA ILE A 330 -22.35 -0.35 19.00
C ILE A 330 -20.83 -0.32 19.18
N VAL A 331 -20.16 -1.38 18.73
CA VAL A 331 -18.70 -1.47 18.67
C VAL A 331 -18.20 -1.47 17.21
N PRO A 332 -17.01 -0.91 16.92
CA PRO A 332 -16.42 -0.94 15.59
C PRO A 332 -16.26 -2.36 15.06
N SER A 333 -16.44 -2.55 13.76
CA SER A 333 -16.25 -3.85 13.12
C SER A 333 -14.85 -4.40 13.41
N GLY A 334 -14.77 -5.63 13.89
CA GLY A 334 -13.49 -6.26 14.23
C GLY A 334 -13.02 -6.00 15.67
N GLN A 335 -13.86 -5.42 16.53
CA GLN A 335 -13.62 -5.28 17.98
C GLN A 335 -14.75 -5.94 18.78
N THR A 336 -14.49 -6.27 20.04
CA THR A 336 -15.47 -6.81 21.00
C THR A 336 -15.90 -5.72 21.99
N ASN A 337 -16.91 -6.01 22.81
CA ASN A 337 -17.36 -5.17 23.92
C ASN A 337 -16.47 -5.29 25.16
N LYS A 338 -15.15 -5.45 24.98
CA LYS A 338 -14.19 -5.61 26.07
C LYS A 338 -12.98 -4.71 25.88
N SER A 339 -12.36 -4.31 26.99
CA SER A 339 -11.06 -3.62 26.95
C SER A 339 -9.95 -4.54 26.39
N ALA A 340 -8.98 -3.93 25.70
CA ALA A 340 -7.90 -4.67 25.05
C ALA A 340 -6.89 -5.31 26.03
N GLY A 341 -6.80 -4.79 27.26
CA GLY A 341 -5.87 -5.25 28.30
C GLY A 341 -5.58 -4.18 29.35
N GLU A 342 -4.70 -4.48 30.30
CA GLU A 342 -4.33 -3.55 31.39
C GLU A 342 -3.82 -2.21 30.83
N ASN A 343 -4.23 -1.11 31.45
CA ASN A 343 -4.00 0.29 31.06
C ASN A 343 -4.68 0.72 29.74
N SER A 344 -5.59 -0.08 29.19
CA SER A 344 -6.38 0.31 28.02
C SER A 344 -7.37 1.42 28.38
N ILE A 345 -7.38 2.49 27.59
CA ILE A 345 -8.35 3.57 27.68
C ILE A 345 -9.35 3.46 26.54
N PHE A 346 -10.63 3.53 26.87
CA PHE A 346 -11.73 3.51 25.90
C PHE A 346 -12.84 4.46 26.34
N GLN A 347 -13.72 4.80 25.40
CA GLN A 347 -14.78 5.78 25.58
C GLN A 347 -16.11 5.24 25.07
N ALA A 348 -17.20 5.66 25.70
CA ALA A 348 -18.56 5.45 25.23
C ALA A 348 -19.20 6.82 24.93
N ALA A 349 -19.63 7.03 23.68
CA ALA A 349 -20.33 8.24 23.26
C ALA A 349 -21.81 7.96 22.99
N LYS A 350 -22.69 8.77 23.58
CA LYS A 350 -24.14 8.66 23.36
C LYS A 350 -24.52 9.32 22.04
N ILE A 351 -25.13 8.56 21.13
CA ILE A 351 -25.50 9.04 19.79
C ILE A 351 -27.01 9.24 19.61
N ASP A 352 -27.82 8.57 20.44
CA ASP A 352 -29.29 8.71 20.44
C ASP A 352 -29.85 8.24 21.81
N THR A 353 -31.17 8.25 21.97
CA THR A 353 -31.83 7.60 23.11
C THR A 353 -31.44 6.13 23.17
N ASP A 354 -30.85 5.73 24.31
CA ASP A 354 -30.39 4.37 24.59
C ASP A 354 -29.41 3.77 23.57
N MET A 355 -28.82 4.57 22.69
CA MET A 355 -27.79 4.14 21.73
C MET A 355 -26.43 4.75 22.04
N TRP A 356 -25.43 3.89 22.17
CA TRP A 356 -24.05 4.26 22.48
C TRP A 356 -23.08 3.66 21.48
N VAL A 357 -22.04 4.42 21.12
CA VAL A 357 -20.89 3.92 20.35
C VAL A 357 -19.70 3.85 21.28
N VAL A 358 -19.05 2.70 21.37
CA VAL A 358 -17.83 2.52 22.15
C VAL A 358 -16.63 2.51 21.22
N PHE A 359 -15.55 3.19 21.58
CA PHE A 359 -14.33 3.26 20.77
C PHE A 359 -13.09 3.44 21.66
N GLY A 360 -11.90 3.18 21.11
CA GLY A 360 -10.62 3.26 21.82
C GLY A 360 -9.87 1.94 21.82
N ALA A 361 -9.13 1.66 22.89
CA ALA A 361 -8.38 0.41 23.06
C ALA A 361 -9.30 -0.74 23.48
N LEU A 362 -10.09 -1.24 22.53
CA LEU A 362 -10.94 -2.42 22.68
C LEU A 362 -10.24 -3.68 22.19
N GLU A 363 -10.60 -4.83 22.75
CA GLU A 363 -10.14 -6.13 22.30
C GLU A 363 -10.51 -6.32 20.82
N THR A 364 -9.52 -6.65 20.00
CA THR A 364 -9.75 -6.99 18.60
C THR A 364 -10.41 -8.36 18.50
N SER A 365 -11.49 -8.43 17.73
CA SER A 365 -12.16 -9.67 17.34
C SER A 365 -11.31 -10.54 16.40
N GLN A 366 -10.11 -10.10 16.01
CA GLN A 366 -9.17 -10.92 15.25
C GLN A 366 -8.40 -11.85 16.17
N VAL A 367 -8.74 -13.14 16.09
CA VAL A 367 -7.96 -14.22 16.66
C VAL A 367 -6.71 -14.39 15.79
N GLY A 368 -5.59 -13.82 16.23
CA GLY A 368 -4.29 -14.22 15.70
C GLY A 368 -4.02 -15.64 16.17
N PHE A 369 -4.02 -16.60 15.25
CA PHE A 369 -3.70 -17.98 15.63
C PHE A 369 -2.22 -18.27 15.46
N LEU A 370 -1.63 -18.95 16.44
CA LEU A 370 -0.26 -19.45 16.35
C LEU A 370 -0.28 -20.80 15.64
N LEU A 371 0.56 -20.98 14.62
CA LEU A 371 0.78 -22.31 14.03
C LEU A 371 1.46 -23.18 15.09
N GLY A 372 0.75 -24.17 15.62
CA GLY A 372 1.29 -25.08 16.64
C GLY A 372 1.93 -26.31 16.03
N SER A 373 1.28 -26.95 15.06
CA SER A 373 1.73 -28.23 14.50
C SER A 373 1.26 -28.46 13.07
N THR A 374 1.89 -29.42 12.38
CA THR A 374 1.49 -29.86 11.04
C THR A 374 1.44 -31.38 10.98
N GLN A 375 0.30 -31.94 10.59
CA GLN A 375 0.12 -33.37 10.37
C GLN A 375 0.01 -33.65 8.86
N VAL A 376 0.76 -34.63 8.37
CA VAL A 376 0.75 -35.05 6.96
C VAL A 376 0.26 -36.49 6.86
N PHE A 377 -0.81 -36.70 6.10
CA PHE A 377 -1.40 -38.00 5.86
C PHE A 377 -1.07 -38.47 4.44
N THR A 378 -0.32 -39.55 4.35
CA THR A 378 -0.01 -40.29 3.11
C THR A 378 -0.78 -41.62 3.01
N SER A 379 -1.53 -41.96 4.05
CA SER A 379 -2.47 -43.09 4.12
C SER A 379 -3.79 -42.61 4.72
N SER A 380 -4.91 -43.19 4.29
CA SER A 380 -6.23 -42.88 4.85
C SER A 380 -6.28 -43.22 6.34
N GLY A 381 -7.04 -42.43 7.09
CA GLY A 381 -7.16 -42.58 8.54
C GLY A 381 -8.10 -41.55 9.15
N THR A 382 -7.83 -41.18 10.40
CA THR A 382 -8.63 -40.23 11.15
C THR A 382 -7.71 -39.17 11.72
N TRP A 383 -8.06 -37.90 11.52
CA TRP A 383 -7.47 -36.79 12.23
C TRP A 383 -8.27 -36.55 13.51
N THR A 384 -7.58 -36.43 14.65
CA THR A 384 -8.20 -36.13 15.95
C THR A 384 -7.78 -34.73 16.36
N LYS A 385 -8.76 -33.88 16.67
CA LYS A 385 -8.53 -32.48 17.02
C LYS A 385 -7.62 -32.37 18.25
N PRO A 386 -6.43 -31.76 18.14
CA PRO A 386 -5.58 -31.54 19.30
C PRO A 386 -6.23 -30.62 20.34
N ALA A 387 -5.90 -30.82 21.61
CA ALA A 387 -6.40 -29.98 22.69
C ALA A 387 -5.96 -28.53 22.51
N GLY A 388 -6.91 -27.59 22.51
CA GLY A 388 -6.66 -26.16 22.32
C GLY A 388 -6.59 -25.71 20.85
N CYS A 389 -6.65 -26.62 19.88
CA CYS A 389 -6.69 -26.22 18.46
C CYS A 389 -7.98 -25.45 18.16
N ALA A 390 -7.83 -24.23 17.65
CA ALA A 390 -8.92 -23.31 17.37
C ALA A 390 -9.21 -23.17 15.87
N ALA A 391 -8.24 -23.45 15.01
CA ALA A 391 -8.41 -23.47 13.57
C ALA A 391 -7.48 -24.48 12.88
N VAL A 392 -7.80 -24.84 11.64
CA VAL A 392 -6.88 -25.58 10.76
C VAL A 392 -6.85 -24.96 9.37
N ARG A 393 -5.68 -25.05 8.72
CA ARG A 393 -5.55 -24.91 7.27
C ARG A 393 -5.29 -26.29 6.69
N VAL A 394 -6.20 -26.73 5.83
CA VAL A 394 -6.11 -28.05 5.21
C VAL A 394 -5.76 -27.89 3.74
N ARG A 395 -4.69 -28.55 3.30
CA ARG A 395 -4.28 -28.63 1.90
C ARG A 395 -4.41 -30.08 1.43
N VAL A 396 -5.12 -30.28 0.32
CA VAL A 396 -5.49 -31.60 -0.19
C VAL A 396 -5.06 -31.71 -1.65
N VAL A 397 -4.39 -32.81 -1.99
CA VAL A 397 -4.03 -33.17 -3.37
C VAL A 397 -4.67 -34.50 -3.74
N GLY A 398 -5.42 -34.54 -4.84
CA GLY A 398 -5.98 -35.75 -5.41
C GLY A 398 -4.89 -36.67 -5.99
N ALA A 399 -5.16 -37.96 -6.17
CA ALA A 399 -4.17 -38.85 -6.78
C ALA A 399 -4.03 -38.62 -8.29
N GLY A 400 -2.86 -38.91 -8.86
CA GLY A 400 -2.64 -38.81 -10.30
C GLY A 400 -3.17 -40.04 -11.05
N GLY A 401 -3.60 -39.84 -12.30
CA GLY A 401 -4.01 -40.92 -13.20
C GLY A 401 -2.82 -41.66 -13.81
N GLY A 402 -3.02 -42.93 -14.18
CA GLY A 402 -2.02 -43.72 -14.90
C GLY A 402 -1.99 -43.41 -16.40
N GLY A 403 -0.85 -43.57 -17.04
CA GLY A 403 -0.72 -43.45 -18.50
C GLY A 403 -1.24 -44.68 -19.23
N GLY A 404 -1.60 -44.53 -20.51
CA GLY A 404 -2.08 -45.65 -21.33
C GLY A 404 -0.96 -46.61 -21.77
N GLY A 405 -1.32 -47.87 -22.01
CA GLY A 405 -0.45 -48.87 -22.61
C GLY A 405 -0.49 -48.84 -24.14
N VAL A 406 0.45 -49.54 -24.77
CA VAL A 406 0.49 -49.72 -26.23
C VAL A 406 0.66 -51.19 -26.62
N THR A 407 0.04 -51.59 -27.73
CA THR A 407 0.43 -52.83 -28.42
C THR A 407 1.63 -52.56 -29.31
N GLY A 408 2.53 -53.53 -29.46
CA GLY A 408 3.57 -53.54 -30.49
C GLY A 408 3.07 -54.12 -31.82
N GLY A 409 3.80 -53.83 -32.90
CA GLY A 409 3.58 -54.44 -34.21
C GLY A 409 4.81 -54.34 -35.10
N ALA A 410 5.05 -55.34 -35.94
CA ALA A 410 6.11 -55.29 -36.95
C ALA A 410 5.83 -54.16 -37.95
N SER A 411 6.82 -53.30 -38.18
CA SER A 411 6.71 -52.12 -39.06
C SER A 411 5.52 -51.22 -38.71
N GLN A 412 5.30 -51.02 -37.41
CA GLN A 412 4.21 -50.21 -36.87
C GLN A 412 4.68 -49.48 -35.60
N ALA A 413 3.95 -48.43 -35.26
CA ALA A 413 4.20 -47.70 -34.04
C ALA A 413 2.94 -47.44 -33.22
N ALA A 414 3.10 -47.06 -31.96
CA ALA A 414 2.05 -46.55 -31.09
C ALA A 414 2.63 -45.68 -29.97
N ALA A 415 1.89 -44.65 -29.57
CA ALA A 415 2.21 -43.80 -28.43
C ALA A 415 0.91 -43.44 -27.70
N ALA A 416 0.75 -43.96 -26.48
CA ALA A 416 -0.42 -43.72 -25.65
C ALA A 416 -0.38 -42.35 -24.98
N GLY A 417 -1.54 -41.86 -24.54
CA GLY A 417 -1.64 -40.63 -23.75
C GLY A 417 -1.14 -40.80 -22.33
N GLY A 418 -0.64 -39.72 -21.73
CA GLY A 418 -0.27 -39.67 -20.32
C GLY A 418 -1.49 -39.49 -19.42
N GLY A 419 -1.41 -39.93 -18.16
CA GLY A 419 -2.43 -39.69 -17.15
C GLY A 419 -2.37 -38.24 -16.64
N GLY A 420 -3.51 -37.71 -16.20
CA GLY A 420 -3.60 -36.35 -15.65
C GLY A 420 -3.13 -36.28 -14.19
N GLY A 421 -2.68 -35.10 -13.77
CA GLY A 421 -2.38 -34.81 -12.37
C GLY A 421 -3.66 -34.66 -11.54
N GLY A 422 -3.60 -34.97 -10.25
CA GLY A 422 -4.68 -34.75 -9.30
C GLY A 422 -4.91 -33.28 -9.01
N GLY A 423 -6.15 -32.94 -8.63
CA GLY A 423 -6.52 -31.58 -8.26
C GLY A 423 -5.90 -31.15 -6.93
N TYR A 424 -5.98 -29.86 -6.64
CA TYR A 424 -5.61 -29.25 -5.38
C TYR A 424 -6.78 -28.46 -4.80
N ALA A 425 -7.00 -28.60 -3.50
CA ALA A 425 -7.93 -27.75 -2.78
C ALA A 425 -7.36 -27.38 -1.41
N GLU A 426 -7.62 -26.15 -1.00
CA GLU A 426 -7.17 -25.61 0.28
C GLU A 426 -8.31 -24.90 0.99
N LYS A 427 -8.41 -25.09 2.30
CA LYS A 427 -9.48 -24.51 3.12
C LYS A 427 -9.00 -24.08 4.51
N TRP A 428 -9.47 -22.92 4.96
CA TRP A 428 -9.37 -22.49 6.35
C TRP A 428 -10.64 -22.86 7.13
N ILE A 429 -10.49 -23.52 8.29
CA ILE A 429 -11.63 -24.04 9.07
C ILE A 429 -11.47 -23.63 10.54
N THR A 430 -12.41 -22.84 11.07
CA THR A 430 -12.39 -22.36 12.47
C THR A 430 -13.53 -22.97 13.31
N SER A 431 -14.76 -23.00 12.81
CA SER A 431 -15.95 -23.39 13.60
C SER A 431 -16.59 -24.73 13.21
N ALA A 432 -16.23 -25.30 12.05
CA ALA A 432 -16.83 -26.53 11.54
C ALA A 432 -16.08 -27.82 11.92
N LEU A 433 -15.05 -27.73 12.77
CA LEU A 433 -14.22 -28.89 13.14
C LEU A 433 -14.93 -29.81 14.14
N GLY A 434 -15.11 -31.07 13.77
CA GLY A 434 -15.48 -32.14 14.69
C GLY A 434 -14.36 -32.49 15.68
N ALA A 435 -14.68 -33.33 16.67
CA ALA A 435 -13.66 -33.92 17.54
C ALA A 435 -12.69 -34.83 16.76
N THR A 436 -13.20 -35.48 15.72
CA THR A 436 -12.45 -36.24 14.74
C THR A 436 -12.95 -35.95 13.33
N GLU A 437 -12.07 -36.05 12.36
CA GLU A 437 -12.37 -35.90 10.94
C GLU A 437 -11.77 -37.08 10.16
N THR A 438 -12.53 -37.65 9.22
CA THR A 438 -12.02 -38.72 8.36
C THR A 438 -11.07 -38.15 7.32
N VAL A 439 -9.87 -38.72 7.22
CA VAL A 439 -8.90 -38.38 6.17
C VAL A 439 -8.89 -39.49 5.14
N THR A 440 -9.24 -39.16 3.89
CA THR A 440 -9.20 -40.11 2.78
C THR A 440 -8.06 -39.76 1.85
N ILE A 441 -7.15 -40.71 1.61
CA ILE A 441 -6.09 -40.59 0.62
C ILE A 441 -6.49 -41.35 -0.64
N GLY A 442 -6.57 -40.63 -1.76
CA GLY A 442 -6.84 -41.21 -3.06
C GLY A 442 -5.71 -42.16 -3.48
N ALA A 443 -6.08 -43.36 -3.94
CA ALA A 443 -5.14 -44.32 -4.51
C ALA A 443 -4.61 -43.82 -5.85
N ALA A 444 -3.34 -44.09 -6.14
CA ALA A 444 -2.73 -43.80 -7.44
C ALA A 444 -3.46 -44.52 -8.58
N GLY A 445 -3.65 -43.84 -9.72
CA GLY A 445 -4.10 -44.48 -10.94
C GLY A 445 -3.03 -45.41 -11.48
N THR A 446 -3.35 -46.69 -11.66
CA THR A 446 -2.40 -47.65 -12.27
C THR A 446 -2.27 -47.36 -13.76
N GLY A 447 -1.06 -47.50 -14.28
CA GLY A 447 -0.80 -47.46 -15.72
C GLY A 447 -1.53 -48.61 -16.43
N GLY A 448 -1.86 -48.38 -17.70
CA GLY A 448 -2.45 -49.42 -18.54
C GLY A 448 -1.49 -50.60 -18.69
N ALA A 449 -1.97 -51.81 -18.48
CA ALA A 449 -1.18 -53.02 -18.69
C ALA A 449 -0.63 -53.09 -20.13
N ALA A 450 0.46 -53.83 -20.36
CA ALA A 450 1.07 -53.95 -21.68
C ALA A 450 0.05 -54.40 -22.73
N GLY A 451 -0.04 -53.65 -23.84
CA GLY A 451 -1.12 -53.75 -24.83
C GLY A 451 -2.00 -52.51 -24.84
N ALA A 452 -3.05 -52.49 -25.66
CA ALA A 452 -3.95 -51.33 -25.81
C ALA A 452 -4.93 -51.22 -24.64
N ASN A 453 -4.40 -51.08 -23.42
CA ASN A 453 -5.16 -50.90 -22.19
C ASN A 453 -5.03 -49.46 -21.68
N ASN A 454 -6.16 -48.82 -21.36
CA ASN A 454 -6.14 -47.47 -20.82
C ASN A 454 -5.50 -47.43 -19.43
N GLY A 455 -4.92 -46.30 -19.06
CA GLY A 455 -4.57 -46.04 -17.68
C GLY A 455 -5.84 -45.87 -16.84
N ASN A 456 -5.74 -46.19 -15.55
CA ASN A 456 -6.83 -45.96 -14.60
C ASN A 456 -6.75 -44.54 -14.02
N ALA A 457 -7.92 -43.97 -13.70
CA ALA A 457 -7.99 -42.69 -13.00
C ALA A 457 -7.44 -42.82 -11.56
N GLY A 458 -6.90 -41.72 -11.04
CA GLY A 458 -6.54 -41.59 -9.63
C GLY A 458 -7.79 -41.42 -8.75
N GLY A 459 -7.70 -41.87 -7.51
CA GLY A 459 -8.74 -41.67 -6.49
C GLY A 459 -8.79 -40.23 -5.97
N ALA A 460 -9.96 -39.84 -5.47
CA ALA A 460 -10.14 -38.57 -4.76
C ALA A 460 -9.52 -38.63 -3.35
N THR A 461 -8.99 -37.49 -2.90
CA THR A 461 -8.43 -37.27 -1.57
C THR A 461 -9.31 -36.24 -0.85
N SER A 462 -9.58 -36.42 0.44
CA SER A 462 -10.43 -35.49 1.20
C SER A 462 -10.08 -35.40 2.68
N PHE A 463 -10.49 -34.28 3.28
CA PHE A 463 -10.55 -34.08 4.72
C PHE A 463 -12.01 -33.85 5.12
N GLY A 464 -12.62 -34.89 5.71
CA GLY A 464 -14.04 -34.96 6.00
C GLY A 464 -14.90 -34.63 4.77
N ALA A 465 -16.02 -33.96 5.01
CA ALA A 465 -16.82 -33.31 3.98
C ALA A 465 -16.38 -31.85 3.71
N HIS A 466 -15.29 -31.40 4.34
CA HIS A 466 -14.89 -29.99 4.33
C HIS A 466 -14.26 -29.58 3.01
N VAL A 467 -13.34 -30.40 2.50
CA VAL A 467 -12.55 -30.12 1.30
C VAL A 467 -12.15 -31.42 0.59
N ILE A 468 -12.27 -31.44 -0.74
CA ILE A 468 -12.03 -32.61 -1.58
C ILE A 468 -11.20 -32.20 -2.80
N ALA A 469 -10.16 -32.97 -3.11
CA ALA A 469 -9.45 -32.88 -4.37
C ALA A 469 -9.59 -34.19 -5.16
N ASN A 470 -10.21 -34.11 -6.33
CA ASN A 470 -10.43 -35.28 -7.19
C ASN A 470 -9.13 -35.72 -7.87
N GLY A 471 -9.02 -37.01 -8.15
CA GLY A 471 -7.87 -37.55 -8.87
C GLY A 471 -7.88 -37.23 -10.37
N GLY A 472 -6.72 -37.34 -11.00
CA GLY A 472 -6.56 -37.17 -12.44
C GLY A 472 -7.09 -38.36 -13.25
N GLY A 473 -7.56 -38.11 -14.46
CA GLY A 473 -8.01 -39.13 -15.39
C GLY A 473 -6.86 -39.98 -15.94
N GLY A 474 -7.16 -41.21 -16.36
CA GLY A 474 -6.20 -42.09 -17.01
C GLY A 474 -5.95 -41.73 -18.48
N GLY A 475 -4.72 -41.97 -18.96
CA GLY A 475 -4.34 -41.78 -20.35
C GLY A 475 -4.91 -42.87 -21.26
N THR A 476 -5.29 -42.50 -22.48
CA THR A 476 -5.86 -43.45 -23.45
C THR A 476 -4.77 -44.29 -24.10
N ALA A 477 -5.02 -45.59 -24.22
CA ALA A 477 -4.14 -46.54 -24.86
C ALA A 477 -4.01 -46.32 -26.37
N MET A 478 -3.05 -46.98 -27.00
CA MET A 478 -2.95 -46.97 -28.47
C MET A 478 -2.61 -48.35 -29.04
N THR A 479 -3.37 -48.76 -30.06
CA THR A 479 -3.05 -49.93 -30.89
C THR A 479 -1.99 -49.56 -31.93
N ALA A 480 -1.09 -50.49 -32.26
CA ALA A 480 -0.05 -50.33 -33.27
C ALA A 480 -0.66 -50.04 -34.65
N GLY A 481 0.04 -49.26 -35.46
CA GLY A 481 -0.37 -48.96 -36.82
C GLY A 481 0.62 -48.06 -37.54
N THR A 482 0.26 -47.67 -38.77
CA THR A 482 1.12 -46.89 -39.66
C THR A 482 0.56 -45.49 -39.94
N SER A 483 -0.75 -45.28 -39.73
CA SER A 483 -1.44 -44.00 -39.96
C SER A 483 -1.33 -43.08 -38.75
N ALA A 484 -1.29 -41.77 -39.04
CA ALA A 484 -1.23 -40.75 -38.01
C ALA A 484 -2.44 -40.80 -37.06
N THR A 485 -2.19 -40.74 -35.76
CA THR A 485 -3.23 -40.76 -34.71
C THR A 485 -2.67 -40.25 -33.38
N THR A 486 -3.55 -39.96 -32.42
CA THR A 486 -3.16 -39.50 -31.08
C THR A 486 -3.84 -40.29 -29.97
N GLY A 487 -3.09 -40.65 -28.94
CA GLY A 487 -3.61 -41.17 -27.68
C GLY A 487 -4.07 -39.98 -26.84
N ALA A 488 -5.37 -39.93 -26.52
CA ALA A 488 -5.93 -38.83 -25.75
C ALA A 488 -5.34 -38.81 -24.32
N PRO A 489 -5.08 -37.61 -23.76
CA PRO A 489 -4.53 -37.50 -22.42
C PRO A 489 -5.60 -37.73 -21.36
N GLY A 490 -5.15 -38.12 -20.18
CA GLY A 490 -5.97 -38.05 -18.97
C GLY A 490 -6.21 -36.59 -18.58
N ALA A 491 -7.46 -36.24 -18.27
CA ALA A 491 -7.81 -34.91 -17.77
C ALA A 491 -7.21 -34.69 -16.36
N GLY A 492 -6.90 -33.45 -16.02
CA GLY A 492 -6.53 -33.10 -14.64
C GLY A 492 -7.70 -33.24 -13.67
N GLY A 493 -7.41 -33.60 -12.43
CA GLY A 493 -8.40 -33.66 -11.36
C GLY A 493 -8.81 -32.26 -10.88
N ALA A 494 -10.05 -32.11 -10.41
CA ALA A 494 -10.58 -30.83 -9.90
C ALA A 494 -10.58 -30.77 -8.37
N GLY A 495 -10.18 -29.63 -7.80
CA GLY A 495 -10.42 -29.28 -6.40
C GLY A 495 -11.86 -28.78 -6.18
N SER A 496 -12.43 -29.04 -5.00
CA SER A 496 -13.75 -28.56 -4.60
C SER A 496 -13.89 -28.38 -3.09
N GLY A 497 -14.78 -27.48 -2.67
CA GLY A 497 -15.07 -27.22 -1.25
C GLY A 497 -14.02 -26.38 -0.52
N GLY A 498 -12.89 -26.08 -1.15
CA GLY A 498 -11.86 -25.18 -0.62
C GLY A 498 -12.15 -23.71 -0.90
N ASP A 499 -11.48 -22.84 -0.14
CA ASP A 499 -11.38 -21.40 -0.40
C ASP A 499 -10.52 -21.13 -1.64
N LEU A 500 -9.56 -22.03 -1.91
CA LEU A 500 -8.79 -22.10 -3.14
C LEU A 500 -8.95 -23.50 -3.75
N ASN A 501 -9.33 -23.54 -5.03
CA ASN A 501 -9.46 -24.77 -5.80
C ASN A 501 -8.66 -24.62 -7.10
N VAL A 502 -7.70 -25.52 -7.32
CA VAL A 502 -6.81 -25.48 -8.50
C VAL A 502 -6.87 -26.85 -9.18
N PRO A 503 -7.18 -26.92 -10.48
CA PRO A 503 -7.15 -28.19 -11.20
C PRO A 503 -5.70 -28.68 -11.39
N GLY A 504 -5.53 -30.00 -11.44
CA GLY A 504 -4.28 -30.59 -11.91
C GLY A 504 -4.11 -30.36 -13.42
N SER A 505 -2.89 -30.52 -13.93
CA SER A 505 -2.66 -30.45 -15.37
C SER A 505 -3.13 -31.74 -16.05
N PRO A 506 -3.72 -31.68 -17.26
CA PRO A 506 -3.89 -32.87 -18.08
C PRO A 506 -2.51 -33.48 -18.42
N GLY A 507 -2.50 -34.78 -18.75
CA GLY A 507 -1.33 -35.38 -19.37
C GLY A 507 -1.11 -34.88 -20.79
N ASP A 508 0.00 -35.28 -21.41
CA ASP A 508 0.24 -35.01 -22.82
C ASP A 508 -0.43 -36.05 -23.72
N ARG A 509 -0.63 -35.68 -24.99
CA ARG A 509 -1.04 -36.61 -26.03
C ARG A 509 0.14 -37.45 -26.48
N GLY A 510 -0.06 -38.76 -26.60
CA GLY A 510 0.86 -39.60 -27.37
C GLY A 510 0.57 -39.41 -28.85
N ILE A 511 1.60 -39.20 -29.67
CA ILE A 511 1.42 -38.95 -31.11
C ILE A 511 2.12 -40.06 -31.87
N ARG A 512 1.39 -40.68 -32.80
CA ARG A 512 1.98 -41.45 -33.88
C ARG A 512 1.81 -40.67 -35.17
N SER A 513 2.91 -40.36 -35.84
CA SER A 513 2.90 -39.67 -37.14
C SER A 513 3.04 -40.64 -38.31
N SER A 514 3.77 -41.75 -38.10
CA SER A 514 3.95 -42.83 -39.07
C SER A 514 4.17 -44.17 -38.37
N ASP A 515 4.58 -45.20 -39.11
CA ASP A 515 5.02 -46.51 -38.63
C ASP A 515 6.32 -46.50 -37.81
N SER A 516 7.05 -45.39 -37.82
CA SER A 516 8.42 -45.27 -37.29
C SER A 516 8.66 -43.96 -36.53
N VAL A 517 7.74 -42.99 -36.63
CA VAL A 517 7.86 -41.67 -35.98
C VAL A 517 6.76 -41.50 -34.94
N ILE A 518 7.17 -41.31 -33.68
CA ILE A 518 6.28 -41.11 -32.54
C ILE A 518 6.77 -40.01 -31.60
N VAL A 519 5.85 -39.47 -30.80
CA VAL A 519 6.12 -38.64 -29.63
C VAL A 519 5.43 -39.28 -28.44
N GLY A 520 6.21 -39.68 -27.43
CA GLY A 520 5.67 -40.19 -26.17
C GLY A 520 5.02 -39.09 -25.34
N ALA A 521 4.11 -39.48 -24.44
CA ALA A 521 3.38 -38.55 -23.60
C ALA A 521 3.94 -38.46 -22.18
N ARG A 522 4.08 -37.23 -21.68
CA ARG A 522 4.29 -36.94 -20.25
C ARG A 522 3.01 -37.15 -19.46
N GLY A 523 3.15 -37.45 -18.17
CA GLY A 523 2.05 -37.33 -17.23
C GLY A 523 1.79 -35.88 -16.82
N GLY A 524 0.59 -35.57 -16.37
CA GLY A 524 0.22 -34.24 -15.88
C GLY A 524 0.79 -33.94 -14.49
N ASP A 525 1.23 -32.71 -14.29
CA ASP A 525 1.67 -32.19 -12.99
C ASP A 525 0.49 -31.97 -12.03
N SER A 526 0.76 -32.08 -10.73
CA SER A 526 -0.11 -31.61 -9.65
C SER A 526 0.55 -30.44 -8.92
N GLN A 527 -0.14 -29.84 -7.96
CA GLN A 527 0.44 -28.77 -7.14
C GLN A 527 1.68 -29.21 -6.34
N LEU A 528 1.78 -30.49 -5.96
CA LEU A 528 2.86 -31.05 -5.12
C LEU A 528 3.55 -32.26 -5.75
N GLY A 529 3.42 -32.43 -7.07
CA GLY A 529 3.97 -33.57 -7.79
C GLY A 529 4.26 -33.25 -9.24
N TYR A 530 5.32 -33.83 -9.75
CA TYR A 530 5.74 -33.69 -11.14
C TYR A 530 5.30 -34.92 -11.94
N GLY A 531 4.55 -34.68 -13.00
CA GLY A 531 4.14 -35.69 -13.95
C GLY A 531 5.35 -36.37 -14.59
N ALA A 532 5.15 -37.63 -14.97
CA ALA A 532 6.21 -38.44 -15.55
C ALA A 532 6.81 -37.80 -16.82
N GLN A 533 8.11 -38.02 -17.06
CA GLN A 533 8.75 -37.62 -18.31
C GLN A 533 8.25 -38.46 -19.49
N ASN A 534 8.35 -37.90 -20.70
CA ASN A 534 7.98 -38.58 -21.94
C ASN A 534 9.02 -39.65 -22.28
N GLN A 535 8.55 -40.80 -22.76
CA GLN A 535 9.39 -41.93 -23.11
C GLN A 535 9.30 -42.27 -24.60
N GLY A 536 10.45 -42.62 -25.21
CA GLY A 536 10.54 -43.06 -26.60
C GLY A 536 10.83 -44.57 -26.66
N ASN A 537 9.96 -45.33 -27.35
CA ASN A 537 10.09 -46.79 -27.50
C ASN A 537 10.31 -47.53 -26.16
N ASN A 538 9.60 -47.14 -25.10
CA ASN A 538 9.73 -47.71 -23.77
C ASN A 538 8.37 -47.74 -23.04
N ALA A 539 8.31 -48.45 -21.91
CA ALA A 539 7.18 -48.37 -21.00
C ALA A 539 7.04 -46.95 -20.47
N GLY A 540 5.82 -46.57 -20.08
CA GLY A 540 5.58 -45.27 -19.47
C GLY A 540 6.28 -45.16 -18.12
N SER A 541 6.82 -43.98 -17.81
CA SER A 541 7.40 -43.70 -16.49
C SER A 541 6.33 -43.41 -15.44
N ASN A 542 6.58 -43.76 -14.19
CA ASN A 542 5.70 -43.38 -13.08
C ASN A 542 5.82 -41.87 -12.78
N GLY A 543 4.74 -41.28 -12.26
CA GLY A 543 4.78 -39.92 -11.70
C GLY A 543 5.69 -39.83 -10.45
N THR A 544 6.05 -38.61 -10.04
CA THR A 544 6.88 -38.36 -8.86
C THR A 544 6.26 -37.31 -7.94
N GLY A 545 6.38 -37.49 -6.62
CA GLY A 545 5.72 -36.61 -5.63
C GLY A 545 4.27 -37.03 -5.40
N TYR A 546 3.40 -36.10 -5.00
CA TYR A 546 2.00 -36.39 -4.69
C TYR A 546 1.07 -36.03 -5.84
N GLY A 547 0.10 -36.88 -6.16
CA GLY A 547 -0.91 -36.61 -7.18
C GLY A 547 -0.40 -36.49 -8.63
N ALA A 548 0.82 -36.88 -8.93
CA ALA A 548 1.40 -36.76 -10.27
C ALA A 548 0.88 -37.82 -11.24
N GLY A 549 0.64 -37.44 -12.49
CA GLY A 549 0.22 -38.36 -13.56
C GLY A 549 1.35 -39.26 -14.07
N GLY A 550 1.01 -40.47 -14.49
CA GLY A 550 1.92 -41.42 -15.13
C GLY A 550 2.08 -41.17 -16.64
N GLY A 551 3.24 -41.52 -17.20
CA GLY A 551 3.56 -41.31 -18.61
C GLY A 551 2.91 -42.36 -19.51
N GLY A 552 2.57 -41.98 -20.74
CA GLY A 552 2.06 -42.92 -21.74
C GLY A 552 3.17 -43.82 -22.28
N ALA A 553 2.85 -45.08 -22.55
CA ALA A 553 3.78 -46.01 -23.18
C ALA A 553 4.01 -45.67 -24.67
N ALA A 554 5.16 -46.05 -25.20
CA ALA A 554 5.54 -45.79 -26.58
C ALA A 554 6.25 -46.99 -27.22
N THR A 555 5.97 -47.28 -28.48
CA THR A 555 6.63 -48.34 -29.24
C THR A 555 6.76 -48.05 -30.72
N ILE A 556 7.90 -48.46 -31.29
CA ILE A 556 8.15 -48.62 -32.73
C ILE A 556 8.61 -50.07 -33.03
N SER A 557 8.31 -51.00 -32.13
CA SER A 557 8.64 -52.42 -32.22
C SER A 557 7.41 -53.31 -32.00
N ASP A 558 7.61 -54.63 -32.11
CA ASP A 558 6.60 -55.67 -31.83
C ASP A 558 6.32 -55.90 -30.34
N THR A 559 6.93 -55.11 -29.46
CA THR A 559 6.80 -55.26 -28.01
C THR A 559 5.61 -54.47 -27.48
N ASN A 560 4.68 -55.16 -26.81
CA ASN A 560 3.65 -54.52 -25.99
C ASN A 560 4.28 -53.83 -24.79
N ARG A 561 3.88 -52.59 -24.49
CA ARG A 561 4.44 -51.84 -23.35
C ARG A 561 3.35 -51.26 -22.47
N ALA A 562 3.56 -51.33 -21.16
CA ALA A 562 2.65 -50.80 -20.15
C ALA A 562 2.86 -49.29 -19.96
N GLY A 563 1.79 -48.58 -19.61
CA GLY A 563 1.86 -47.19 -19.19
C GLY A 563 2.42 -47.06 -17.77
N GLY A 564 2.81 -45.85 -17.40
CA GLY A 564 3.30 -45.55 -16.06
C GLY A 564 2.17 -45.33 -15.06
N ASN A 565 2.40 -45.66 -13.80
CA ASN A 565 1.48 -45.36 -12.70
C ASN A 565 1.52 -43.86 -12.35
N GLY A 566 0.38 -43.31 -11.95
CA GLY A 566 0.37 -42.03 -11.23
C GLY A 566 0.89 -42.19 -9.80
N THR A 567 0.78 -41.15 -8.99
CA THR A 567 1.10 -41.20 -7.55
C THR A 567 -0.11 -40.89 -6.68
N ALA A 568 -0.09 -41.39 -5.45
CA ALA A 568 -1.16 -41.20 -4.48
C ALA A 568 -1.29 -39.73 -4.07
N GLY A 569 -2.47 -39.37 -3.56
CA GLY A 569 -2.73 -38.03 -3.02
C GLY A 569 -2.06 -37.78 -1.65
N VAL A 570 -2.31 -36.61 -1.08
CA VAL A 570 -1.85 -36.24 0.26
C VAL A 570 -2.81 -35.26 0.91
N VAL A 571 -2.93 -35.34 2.24
CA VAL A 571 -3.58 -34.30 3.06
C VAL A 571 -2.55 -33.72 4.03
N ILE A 572 -2.47 -32.40 4.09
CA ILE A 572 -1.62 -31.65 5.02
C ILE A 572 -2.54 -30.79 5.88
N VAL A 573 -2.48 -30.97 7.19
CA VAL A 573 -3.26 -30.22 8.17
C VAL A 573 -2.31 -29.37 9.00
N GLU A 574 -2.38 -28.06 8.83
CA GLU A 574 -1.71 -27.09 9.69
C GLU A 574 -2.67 -26.68 10.81
N GLU A 575 -2.25 -26.83 12.06
CA GLU A 575 -3.07 -26.69 13.26
C GLU A 575 -2.73 -25.40 13.98
N TYR A 576 -3.77 -24.61 14.24
CA TYR A 576 -3.67 -23.25 14.72
C TYR A 576 -4.38 -23.10 16.07
N TYR A 577 -3.76 -22.37 16.99
CA TYR A 577 -4.15 -22.24 18.40
C TYR A 577 -4.39 -20.79 18.77
#